data_AF-A0A3S4GJ28-F1
#
_entry.id   AF-A0A3S4GJ28-F1
#
_cell.length_a   1.000
_cell.length_b   1.000
_cell.length_c   1.000
_cell.angle_alpha   90.00
_cell.angle_beta   90.00
_cell.angle_gamma   90.00
#
_symmetry.space_group_name_H-M   'P 1'
#
loop_
_entity.id
_entity.type
_entity.pdbx_description
1 polymer ?
#
loop_
_entity_poly.entity_id
_entity_poly.type
_entity_poly.pdbx_seq_one_letter_code
_entity_poly.pdbx_strand_id
1 'polypeptide(L)'
;MPRYCNTFNSNYEIDLFRTLIDAVAKVTGATDLGNKSLRVIADHIRSCAFLVADGVLPSNENRGYVLRRIIRRAVRHGNMLGAKETFFYKLVGPLIEVMGSAGEELNVSRRRSNRF
;
A
#
# COMPACT_ATOMS: atom_id res chain seq x y z
N MET A 1 27.27 22.86 -12.03
CA MET A 1 25.82 22.97 -11.74
C MET A 1 25.06 22.41 -12.93
N PRO A 2 24.11 21.48 -12.70
CA PRO A 2 22.71 21.89 -12.52
C PRO A 2 21.94 21.10 -11.45
N ARG A 3 21.11 21.79 -10.66
CA ARG A 3 20.08 21.18 -9.80
C ARG A 3 18.85 20.88 -10.67
N TYR A 4 18.54 19.62 -10.91
CA TYR A 4 17.23 19.22 -11.41
C TYR A 4 16.25 19.17 -10.23
N CYS A 5 15.48 20.25 -10.09
CA CYS A 5 14.39 20.35 -9.14
C CYS A 5 13.15 19.70 -9.78
N ASN A 6 12.91 18.41 -9.51
CA ASN A 6 11.61 17.78 -9.80
C ASN A 6 10.58 18.30 -8.78
N THR A 7 9.94 19.42 -9.09
CA THR A 7 8.91 20.07 -8.23
C THR A 7 7.47 19.62 -8.54
N PHE A 8 7.26 18.76 -9.54
CA PHE A 8 5.93 18.30 -9.94
C PHE A 8 5.45 16.99 -9.26
N ASN A 9 6.32 16.28 -8.53
CA ASN A 9 5.94 15.02 -7.85
C ASN A 9 5.61 15.17 -6.37
N SER A 10 6.06 16.23 -5.69
CA SER A 10 5.91 16.30 -4.24
C SER A 10 4.46 16.51 -3.80
N ASN A 11 3.71 17.41 -4.45
CA ASN A 11 2.34 17.70 -4.01
C ASN A 11 1.39 16.51 -4.23
N TYR A 12 1.47 15.85 -5.39
CA TYR A 12 0.66 14.67 -5.69
C TYR A 12 1.00 13.49 -4.78
N GLU A 13 2.29 13.20 -4.55
CA GLU A 13 2.70 12.14 -3.63
C GLU A 13 2.26 12.44 -2.20
N ILE A 14 2.34 13.70 -1.77
CA ILE A 14 1.88 14.13 -0.45
C ILE A 14 0.37 13.91 -0.31
N ASP A 15 -0.43 14.31 -1.29
CA ASP A 15 -1.88 14.15 -1.25
C ASP A 15 -2.29 12.66 -1.29
N LEU A 16 -1.63 11.87 -2.15
CA LEU A 16 -1.81 10.43 -2.23
C LEU A 16 -1.49 9.73 -0.90
N PHE A 17 -0.38 10.12 -0.26
CA PHE A 17 -0.02 9.58 1.04
C PHE A 17 -0.99 10.01 2.15
N ARG A 18 -1.50 11.25 2.12
CA ARG A 18 -2.47 11.72 3.12
C ARG A 18 -3.74 10.88 3.05
N THR A 19 -4.32 10.71 1.87
CA THR A 19 -5.52 9.89 1.69
C THR A 19 -5.28 8.43 2.10
N LEU A 20 -4.12 7.86 1.78
CA LEU A 20 -3.77 6.50 2.20
C LEU A 20 -3.57 6.39 3.71
N ILE A 21 -2.89 7.34 4.36
CA ILE A 21 -2.69 7.34 5.81
C ILE A 21 -4.03 7.40 6.53
N ASP A 22 -4.96 8.23 6.05
CA ASP A 22 -6.31 8.34 6.61
C ASP A 22 -7.08 7.02 6.45
N ALA A 23 -6.98 6.37 5.28
CA ALA A 23 -7.56 5.05 5.06
C ALA A 23 -6.95 3.98 5.98
N VAL A 24 -5.63 3.99 6.17
CA VAL A 24 -4.93 3.09 7.11
C VAL A 24 -5.39 3.33 8.54
N ALA A 25 -5.48 4.59 8.98
CA ALA A 25 -5.96 4.93 10.31
C ALA A 25 -7.39 4.42 10.54
N LYS A 26 -8.27 4.60 9.55
CA LYS A 26 -9.65 4.11 9.60
C LYS A 26 -9.76 2.59 9.74
N VAL A 27 -8.93 1.81 9.03
CA VAL A 27 -9.00 0.34 9.08
C VAL A 27 -8.26 -0.28 10.27
N THR A 28 -7.24 0.42 10.79
CA THR A 28 -6.47 -0.03 11.96
C THR A 28 -7.06 0.46 13.28
N GLY A 29 -7.92 1.48 13.25
CA GLY A 29 -8.47 2.13 14.44
C GLY A 29 -7.48 3.07 15.13
N ALA A 30 -6.36 3.40 14.47
CA ALA A 30 -5.35 4.29 15.01
C ALA A 30 -5.89 5.73 15.07
N THR A 31 -5.76 6.37 16.24
CA THR A 31 -6.15 7.77 16.46
C THR A 31 -5.00 8.75 16.23
N ASP A 32 -3.76 8.29 16.39
CA ASP A 32 -2.55 9.09 16.18
C ASP A 32 -2.09 9.03 14.71
N LEU A 33 -2.49 10.03 13.91
CA LEU A 33 -2.07 10.19 12.52
C LEU A 33 -0.57 10.51 12.37
N GLY A 34 0.12 10.90 13.45
CA GLY A 34 1.56 11.13 13.47
C GLY A 34 2.38 9.85 13.55
N ASN A 35 1.75 8.70 13.84
CA ASN A 35 2.44 7.45 14.06
C ASN A 35 3.18 6.97 12.81
N LYS A 36 4.49 6.72 12.94
CA LYS A 36 5.36 6.24 11.85
C LYS A 36 4.83 4.94 11.22
N SER A 37 4.14 4.10 11.98
CA SER A 37 3.59 2.83 11.48
C SER A 37 2.53 3.04 10.40
N LEU A 38 1.75 4.12 10.44
CA LEU A 38 0.77 4.43 9.40
C LEU A 38 1.45 4.67 8.05
N ARG A 39 2.55 5.45 8.05
CA ARG A 39 3.34 5.71 6.84
C ARG A 39 3.97 4.44 6.29
N VAL A 40 4.46 3.55 7.17
CA VAL A 40 5.04 2.26 6.76
C VAL A 40 4.00 1.37 6.09
N ILE A 41 2.79 1.31 6.64
CA ILE A 41 1.70 0.52 6.04
C ILE A 41 1.28 1.11 4.68
N ALA A 42 1.13 2.44 4.60
CA ALA A 42 0.80 3.13 3.35
C ALA A 42 1.87 2.90 2.27
N ASP A 43 3.14 2.89 2.63
CA ASP A 43 4.22 2.58 1.68
C ASP A 43 4.21 1.10 1.24
N HIS A 44 3.99 0.19 2.18
CA HIS A 44 3.94 -1.24 1.91
C HIS A 44 2.77 -1.64 1.02
N ILE A 45 1.58 -1.05 1.20
CA ILE A 45 0.44 -1.37 0.32
C ILE A 45 0.70 -0.94 -1.13
N ARG A 46 1.36 0.21 -1.34
CA ARG A 46 1.77 0.65 -2.69
C ARG A 46 2.71 -0.37 -3.32
N SER A 47 3.81 -0.71 -2.63
CA SER A 47 4.79 -1.68 -3.12
C SER A 47 4.17 -3.06 -3.38
N CYS A 48 3.29 -3.53 -2.48
CA CYS A 48 2.59 -4.80 -2.65
C CYS A 48 1.67 -4.79 -3.86
N ALA A 49 0.93 -3.72 -4.07
CA ALA A 49 0.00 -3.61 -5.18
C ALA A 49 0.72 -3.66 -6.52
N PHE A 50 1.79 -2.88 -6.71
CA PHE A 50 2.60 -2.91 -7.93
C PHE A 50 3.19 -4.30 -8.20
N LEU A 51 3.75 -4.96 -7.18
CA LEU A 51 4.25 -6.33 -7.32
C LEU A 51 3.18 -7.32 -7.77
N VAL A 52 1.96 -7.20 -7.24
CA VAL A 52 0.82 -8.04 -7.65
C VAL A 52 0.32 -7.66 -9.05
N ALA A 53 0.39 -6.38 -9.43
CA ALA A 53 0.11 -5.91 -10.80
C ALA A 53 1.04 -6.60 -11.81
N ASP A 54 2.33 -6.67 -11.48
CA ASP A 54 3.38 -7.33 -12.26
C ASP A 54 3.26 -8.87 -12.28
N GLY A 55 2.24 -9.44 -11.64
CA GLY A 55 2.01 -10.89 -11.58
C GLY A 55 2.85 -11.62 -10.53
N VAL A 56 3.51 -10.90 -9.61
CA VAL A 56 4.25 -11.52 -8.51
C VAL A 56 3.28 -12.02 -7.45
N LEU A 57 3.32 -13.33 -7.19
CA LEU A 57 2.54 -13.97 -6.12
C LEU A 57 3.42 -14.23 -4.88
N PRO A 58 2.83 -14.23 -3.66
CA PRO A 58 3.58 -14.55 -2.45
C PRO A 58 4.17 -15.96 -2.52
N SER A 59 5.49 -16.08 -2.40
CA SER A 59 6.22 -17.35 -2.50
C SER A 59 7.34 -17.43 -1.45
N ASN A 60 7.96 -18.60 -1.31
CA ASN A 60 9.14 -18.81 -0.47
C ASN A 60 10.43 -18.30 -1.14
N GLU A 61 10.39 -17.97 -2.43
CA GLU A 61 11.58 -17.68 -3.23
C GLU A 61 11.48 -16.36 -4.02
N ASN A 62 12.63 -15.84 -4.43
CA ASN A 62 12.77 -14.73 -5.38
C ASN A 62 11.89 -13.50 -5.04
N ARG A 63 11.22 -12.93 -6.04
CA ARG A 63 10.34 -11.76 -5.90
C ARG A 63 9.12 -12.05 -5.02
N GLY A 64 8.63 -13.30 -5.03
CA GLY A 64 7.52 -13.72 -4.17
C GLY A 64 7.87 -13.73 -2.68
N TYR A 65 9.13 -14.03 -2.34
CA TYR A 65 9.63 -13.91 -0.97
C TYR A 65 9.68 -12.45 -0.50
N VAL A 66 10.10 -11.54 -1.39
CA VAL A 66 10.09 -10.10 -1.11
C VAL A 66 8.67 -9.62 -0.84
N LEU A 67 7.71 -9.95 -1.71
CA LEU A 67 6.30 -9.61 -1.54
C LEU A 67 5.76 -10.12 -0.19
N ARG A 68 6.03 -11.39 0.15
CA ARG A 68 5.60 -11.96 1.42
C ARG A 68 6.18 -11.22 2.63
N ARG A 69 7.46 -10.83 2.58
CA ARG A 69 8.10 -10.07 3.66
C ARG A 69 7.44 -8.70 3.86
N ILE A 70 7.13 -8.00 2.77
CA ILE A 70 6.47 -6.69 2.83
C ILE A 70 5.08 -6.83 3.46
N ILE A 71 4.28 -7.80 3.01
CA ILE A 71 2.95 -8.07 3.57
C ILE A 71 3.04 -8.36 5.07
N ARG A 72 3.93 -9.28 5.48
CA ARG A 72 4.11 -9.63 6.90
C ARG A 72 4.55 -8.43 7.75
N ARG A 73 5.43 -7.56 7.20
CA ARG A 73 5.87 -6.35 7.89
C ARG A 73 4.72 -5.34 8.05
N ALA A 74 3.90 -5.15 7.03
CA ALA A 74 2.73 -4.29 7.12
C ALA A 74 1.72 -4.79 8.16
N VAL A 75 1.43 -6.09 8.16
CA VAL A 75 0.56 -6.72 9.17
C VAL A 75 1.11 -6.53 10.57
N ARG A 76 2.43 -6.71 10.78
CA ARG A 76 3.07 -6.44 12.07
C ARG A 76 2.85 -4.99 12.53
N HIS A 77 3.02 -4.02 11.64
CA HIS A 77 2.77 -2.61 11.97
C HIS A 77 1.29 -2.34 12.30
N GLY A 78 0.35 -2.97 11.60
CA GLY A 78 -1.07 -2.87 11.93
C GLY A 78 -1.39 -3.46 13.30
N ASN A 79 -0.81 -4.61 13.64
CA ASN A 79 -0.97 -5.20 14.97
C ASN A 79 -0.40 -4.30 16.08
N MET A 80 0.74 -3.63 15.82
CA MET A 80 1.31 -2.64 16.75
C MET A 80 0.40 -1.42 16.95
N LEU A 81 -0.42 -1.08 15.95
CA LEU A 81 -1.42 -0.02 16.03
C LEU A 81 -2.74 -0.48 16.68
N GLY A 82 -2.87 -1.77 17.04
CA GLY A 82 -4.06 -2.32 17.67
C GLY A 82 -5.11 -2.88 16.70
N ALA A 83 -4.74 -3.11 15.43
CA ALA A 83 -5.65 -3.74 14.47
C ALA A 83 -6.04 -5.17 14.94
N LYS A 84 -7.34 -5.43 15.06
CA LYS A 84 -7.88 -6.71 15.53
C LYS A 84 -8.27 -7.67 14.41
N GLU A 85 -8.46 -7.15 13.21
CA GLU A 85 -8.93 -7.89 12.05
C GLU A 85 -7.96 -7.79 10.87
N THR A 86 -8.17 -8.64 9.86
CA THR A 86 -7.51 -8.51 8.57
C THR A 86 -7.89 -7.18 7.92
N PHE A 87 -6.93 -6.26 7.84
CA PHE A 87 -7.13 -4.90 7.33
C PHE A 87 -6.44 -4.66 5.98
N PHE A 88 -5.40 -5.43 5.64
CA PHE A 88 -4.51 -5.10 4.54
C PHE A 88 -5.20 -5.16 3.16
N TYR A 89 -6.10 -6.10 2.92
CA TYR A 89 -6.87 -6.18 1.68
C TYR A 89 -7.88 -5.02 1.51
N LYS A 90 -8.37 -4.45 2.63
CA LYS A 90 -9.30 -3.32 2.63
C LYS A 90 -8.65 -2.05 2.07
N LEU A 91 -7.32 -1.97 2.07
CA LEU A 91 -6.54 -0.83 1.55
C LEU A 91 -6.34 -0.87 0.03
N VAL A 92 -6.64 -1.98 -0.64
CA VAL A 92 -6.50 -2.09 -2.11
C VAL A 92 -7.49 -1.18 -2.82
N GLY A 93 -8.73 -1.05 -2.31
CA GLY A 93 -9.75 -0.15 -2.86
C GLY A 93 -9.30 1.32 -2.85
N PRO A 94 -9.01 1.89 -1.66
CA PRO A 94 -8.49 3.25 -1.54
C PRO A 94 -7.24 3.48 -2.39
N LEU A 95 -6.34 2.50 -2.47
CA LEU A 95 -5.15 2.63 -3.31
C LEU A 95 -5.48 2.78 -4.80
N ILE A 96 -6.40 1.96 -5.33
CA ILE A 96 -6.80 2.03 -6.74
C ILE A 96 -7.46 3.39 -7.04
N GLU A 97 -8.32 3.88 -6.14
CA GLU A 97 -8.98 5.18 -6.30
C GLU A 97 -7.96 6.33 -6.38
N VAL A 98 -6.94 6.30 -5.53
CA VAL A 98 -5.92 7.36 -5.46
C VAL A 98 -4.86 7.20 -6.56
N MET A 99 -4.66 6.00 -7.11
CA MET A 99 -3.76 5.78 -8.25
C MET A 99 -4.39 6.10 -9.61
N GLY A 100 -5.71 6.25 -9.71
CA GLY A 100 -6.39 6.65 -10.96
C GLY A 100 -6.08 5.72 -12.13
N SER A 101 -5.61 6.29 -13.26
CA SER A 101 -5.25 5.53 -14.47
C SER A 101 -4.07 4.57 -14.27
N ALA A 102 -3.12 4.89 -13.39
CA ALA A 102 -2.05 3.95 -13.01
C ALA A 102 -2.60 2.74 -12.22
N GLY A 103 -3.82 2.84 -11.68
CA GLY A 103 -4.54 1.75 -11.03
C GLY A 103 -5.32 0.84 -11.98
N GLU A 104 -5.40 1.13 -13.29
CA GLU A 104 -6.13 0.26 -14.23
C GLU A 104 -5.47 -1.12 -14.35
N GLU A 105 -4.13 -1.20 -14.31
CA GLU A 105 -3.40 -2.48 -14.23
C GLU A 105 -3.71 -3.26 -12.94
N LEU A 106 -3.91 -2.55 -11.81
CA LEU A 106 -4.30 -3.16 -10.53
C LEU A 106 -5.74 -3.70 -10.56
N ASN A 107 -6.65 -3.01 -11.23
CA ASN A 107 -8.03 -3.47 -11.41
C ASN A 107 -8.11 -4.78 -12.21
N VAL A 108 -7.25 -4.94 -13.21
CA VAL A 108 -7.15 -6.19 -13.99
C VAL A 108 -6.67 -7.35 -13.10
N SER A 109 -5.66 -7.13 -12.24
CA SER A 109 -5.18 -8.15 -11.31
C SER A 109 -6.17 -8.46 -10.17
N ARG A 110 -6.95 -7.48 -9.69
CA ARG A 110 -8.03 -7.72 -8.69
C ARG A 110 -9.08 -8.70 -9.21
N ARG A 111 -9.46 -8.61 -10.48
CA ARG A 111 -10.39 -9.57 -11.12
C ARG A 111 -9.85 -11.00 -11.20
N ARG A 112 -8.52 -11.19 -11.20
CA ARG A 112 -7.89 -12.52 -11.18
C ARG A 112 -7.92 -13.16 -9.78
N SER A 113 -7.80 -12.36 -8.71
CA SER A 113 -7.78 -12.87 -7.34
C SER A 113 -9.15 -13.32 -6.81
N ASN A 114 -10.26 -12.89 -7.41
CA ASN A 114 -11.63 -13.33 -7.07
C ASN A 114 -12.03 -14.67 -7.70
N ARG A 115 -11.09 -15.39 -8.32
CA ARG A 115 -11.36 -16.68 -8.98
C ARG A 115 -10.72 -17.87 -8.26
N PHE A 116 -10.28 -17.66 -7.00
CA PHE A 116 -9.76 -18.68 -6.09
C PHE A 116 -10.31 -18.47 -4.69
#